data_AF-A0A7S4PIN0-F1
#
_entry.id   AF-A0A7S4PIN0-F1
#
_cell.length_a   1.000
_cell.length_b   1.000
_cell.length_c   1.000
_cell.angle_alpha   90.00
_cell.angle_beta   90.00
_cell.angle_gamma   90.00
#
_symmetry.space_group_name_H-M   'P 1'
#
loop_
_entity.id
_entity.type
_entity.pdbx_description
1 polymer ?
#
loop_
_entity_poly.entity_id
_entity_poly.type
_entity_poly.pdbx_seq_one_letter_code
_entity_poly.pdbx_strand_id
1 'polypeptide(L)'
;AAAEEAMGFPAVSSGPLLASCRPLLSLLAENEHKLKQYALEQMDKIVDYNWAEIADHIEQIEELYEDDKFSHRELAALIASKVHYHLEQFSESLSYALGAGTLFTDQIASGKPSQYVFTILSKVIDKYISERIEKSEGGSDAEPIDGRLEAIVESMFDRCFSEGNIKQAVGIALESRRLDKLEACINVSGDRAGTLAYTLEACQTLVQSRTFRNTVLTVLVQIYRTLETPDYQNICLCLMLLEDDKAVAAQLGELIKRDDEESELMAYQIAFDLCGSDMQHFLLAVRSGLPVPASERQSAEPPSTAEGGEEKAEG
;
A
#
# COMPACT_ATOMS: atom_id res chain seq x y z
N ALA A 1 23.41 28.37 -2.58
CA ALA A 1 24.52 29.19 -3.10
C ALA A 1 25.93 28.59 -2.92
N ALA A 2 26.12 27.40 -2.32
CA ALA A 2 27.43 26.71 -2.31
C ALA A 2 27.34 25.21 -2.63
N ALA A 3 26.22 24.77 -3.22
CA ALA A 3 25.98 23.38 -3.63
C ALA A 3 25.69 23.22 -5.14
N GLU A 4 25.61 24.33 -5.90
CA GLU A 4 25.28 24.31 -7.33
C GLU A 4 26.49 24.13 -8.25
N GLU A 5 27.73 24.29 -7.77
CA GLU A 5 28.94 24.19 -8.61
C GLU A 5 29.54 22.78 -8.76
N ALA A 6 29.00 21.76 -8.06
CA ALA A 6 29.62 20.42 -8.01
C ALA A 6 29.02 19.38 -8.96
N MET A 7 27.93 19.68 -9.67
CA MET A 7 27.26 18.72 -10.55
C MET A 7 27.21 19.27 -11.96
N GLY A 8 28.17 18.86 -12.79
CA GLY A 8 28.27 19.20 -14.20
C GLY A 8 27.04 18.72 -14.98
N PHE A 9 26.00 19.56 -15.01
CA PHE A 9 24.91 19.44 -15.95
C PHE A 9 25.43 19.76 -17.36
N PRO A 10 25.23 18.88 -18.35
CA PRO A 10 25.49 19.26 -19.72
C PRO A 10 24.51 20.39 -20.09
N ALA A 11 25.04 21.50 -20.57
CA ALA A 11 24.26 22.59 -21.14
C ALA A 11 23.40 22.02 -22.28
N VAL A 12 22.10 21.90 -22.03
CA VAL A 12 21.12 21.58 -23.06
C VAL A 12 21.17 22.71 -24.08
N SER A 13 21.53 22.37 -25.32
CA SER A 13 21.55 23.28 -26.45
C SER A 13 20.17 23.93 -26.60
N SER A 14 20.09 25.20 -26.20
CA SER A 14 18.92 26.04 -26.35
C SER A 14 18.76 26.41 -27.82
N GLY A 15 17.89 25.67 -28.52
CA GLY A 15 17.23 26.18 -29.72
C GLY A 15 16.43 27.45 -29.37
N PRO A 16 16.07 28.30 -30.36
CA PRO A 16 15.52 29.61 -30.10
C PRO A 16 14.27 29.49 -29.25
N LEU A 17 14.36 29.93 -27.99
CA LEU A 17 13.20 30.13 -27.12
C LEU A 17 12.27 31.08 -27.88
N LEU A 18 11.09 30.58 -28.29
CA LEU A 18 9.99 31.43 -28.67
C LEU A 18 9.70 32.30 -27.44
N ALA A 19 10.16 33.55 -27.47
CA ALA A 19 10.00 34.47 -26.35
C ALA A 19 8.54 34.77 -26.02
N SER A 20 7.59 34.36 -26.87
CA SER A 20 6.16 34.45 -26.61
C SER A 20 5.39 33.30 -27.28
N CYS A 21 4.36 32.80 -26.60
CA CYS A 21 3.42 31.78 -27.07
C CYS A 21 2.34 32.35 -28.02
N ARG A 22 2.24 33.67 -28.17
CA ARG A 22 1.21 34.34 -28.98
C ARG A 22 1.05 33.80 -30.42
N PRO A 23 2.12 33.48 -31.16
CA PRO A 23 1.98 32.91 -32.51
C PRO A 23 1.30 31.53 -32.49
N LEU A 24 1.57 30.71 -31.48
CA LEU A 24 0.99 29.38 -31.31
C LEU A 24 -0.48 29.47 -30.88
N LEU A 25 -0.80 30.43 -30.01
CA LEU A 25 -2.19 30.73 -29.63
C LEU A 25 -3.01 31.23 -30.82
N SER A 26 -2.42 32.05 -31.70
CA SER A 26 -3.08 32.47 -32.94
C SER A 26 -3.36 31.31 -33.88
N LEU A 27 -2.48 30.30 -33.91
CA LEU A 27 -2.65 29.09 -34.72
C LEU A 27 -3.75 28.17 -34.16
N LEU A 28 -3.99 28.19 -32.85
CA LEU A 28 -5.10 27.45 -32.21
C LEU A 28 -6.47 28.01 -32.60
N ALA A 29 -6.56 29.31 -32.89
CA ALA A 29 -7.78 29.96 -33.35
C ALA A 29 -8.13 29.67 -34.83
N GLU A 30 -7.21 29.07 -35.60
CA GLU A 30 -7.48 28.71 -37.00
C GLU A 30 -8.34 27.45 -37.13
N ASN A 31 -9.10 27.31 -38.21
CA ASN A 31 -10.03 26.18 -38.39
C ASN A 31 -9.34 24.86 -38.81
N GLU A 32 -8.06 24.88 -39.19
CA GLU A 32 -7.38 23.69 -39.67
C GLU A 32 -6.85 22.82 -38.52
N HIS A 33 -7.35 21.58 -38.40
CA HIS A 33 -6.92 20.62 -37.38
C HIS A 33 -5.41 20.33 -37.37
N LYS A 34 -4.74 20.41 -38.53
CA LYS A 34 -3.27 20.21 -38.63
C LYS A 34 -2.48 21.34 -37.99
N LEU A 35 -2.96 22.58 -38.13
CA LEU A 35 -2.33 23.75 -37.52
C LEU A 35 -2.53 23.73 -36.01
N LYS A 36 -3.73 23.35 -35.55
CA LYS A 36 -4.02 23.12 -34.13
C LYS A 36 -3.11 22.04 -33.53
N GLN A 37 -2.95 20.92 -34.21
CA GLN A 37 -2.02 19.86 -33.77
C GLN A 37 -0.59 20.38 -33.64
N TYR A 38 -0.07 21.03 -34.68
CA TYR A 38 1.28 21.59 -34.65
C TYR A 38 1.46 22.60 -33.52
N ALA A 39 0.46 23.45 -33.28
CA ALA A 39 0.47 24.40 -32.18
C ALA A 39 0.58 23.67 -30.83
N LEU A 40 -0.25 22.66 -30.58
CA LEU A 40 -0.21 21.86 -29.35
C LEU A 40 1.15 21.16 -29.16
N GLU A 41 1.71 20.55 -30.21
CA GLU A 41 3.02 19.88 -30.13
C GLU A 41 4.18 20.84 -29.80
N GLN A 42 4.11 22.09 -30.26
CA GLN A 42 5.11 23.09 -29.87
C GLN A 42 4.82 23.65 -28.47
N MET A 43 3.56 23.79 -28.08
CA MET A 43 3.16 24.23 -26.74
C MET A 43 3.60 23.26 -25.66
N ASP A 44 3.48 21.95 -25.88
CA ASP A 44 3.93 20.93 -24.93
C ASP A 44 5.43 21.06 -24.56
N LYS A 45 6.26 21.56 -25.48
CA LYS A 45 7.71 21.74 -25.26
C LYS A 45 8.07 22.99 -24.46
N ILE A 46 7.20 24.00 -24.49
CA ILE A 46 7.45 25.32 -23.89
C ILE A 46 6.56 25.60 -22.67
N VAL A 47 5.59 24.74 -22.39
CA VAL A 47 4.60 24.92 -21.32
C VAL A 47 5.25 25.19 -19.97
N ASP A 48 6.37 24.53 -19.65
CA ASP A 48 7.06 24.73 -18.37
C ASP A 48 7.69 26.12 -18.21
N TYR A 49 7.94 26.83 -19.31
CA TYR A 49 8.55 28.17 -19.31
C TYR A 49 7.53 29.29 -19.51
N ASN A 50 6.49 29.02 -20.30
CA ASN A 50 5.51 30.03 -20.72
C ASN A 50 4.09 29.71 -20.20
N TRP A 51 3.94 28.89 -19.16
CA TRP A 51 2.64 28.52 -18.60
C TRP A 51 1.76 29.73 -18.29
N ALA A 52 2.32 30.85 -17.83
CA ALA A 52 1.55 32.04 -17.50
C ALA A 52 0.84 32.65 -18.71
N GLU A 53 1.50 32.72 -19.88
CA GLU A 53 0.86 33.20 -21.11
C GLU A 53 -0.18 32.21 -21.65
N ILE A 54 0.05 30.91 -21.43
CA ILE A 54 -0.87 29.85 -21.86
C ILE A 54 -2.11 29.82 -20.96
N ALA A 55 -1.95 30.08 -19.66
CA ALA A 55 -3.03 30.10 -18.68
C ALA A 55 -4.09 31.16 -19.01
N ASP A 56 -3.69 32.33 -19.53
CA ASP A 56 -4.62 33.38 -19.99
C ASP A 56 -5.56 32.91 -21.11
N HIS A 57 -5.22 31.82 -21.80
CA HIS A 57 -5.95 31.25 -22.93
C HIS A 57 -6.31 29.77 -22.73
N ILE A 58 -6.31 29.28 -21.48
CA ILE A 58 -6.54 27.87 -21.18
C ILE A 58 -7.91 27.39 -21.67
N GLU A 59 -8.94 28.24 -21.62
CA GLU A 59 -10.30 27.94 -22.10
C GLU A 59 -10.31 27.43 -23.55
N GLN A 60 -9.44 27.96 -24.42
CA GLN A 60 -9.33 27.50 -25.80
C GLN A 60 -8.77 26.08 -25.90
N ILE A 61 -7.87 25.69 -24.99
CA ILE A 61 -7.28 24.35 -24.93
C ILE A 61 -8.30 23.36 -24.37
N GLU A 62 -9.07 23.78 -23.36
CA GLU A 62 -10.17 22.99 -22.79
C GLU A 62 -11.27 22.75 -23.83
N GLU A 63 -11.67 23.77 -24.58
CA GLU A 63 -12.62 23.63 -25.70
C GLU A 63 -12.14 22.62 -26.75
N LEU A 64 -10.83 22.58 -27.02
CA LEU A 64 -10.25 21.61 -27.95
C LEU A 64 -10.23 20.18 -27.41
N TYR A 65 -10.14 20.01 -26.10
CA TYR A 65 -10.27 18.70 -25.46
C TYR A 65 -11.73 18.20 -25.50
N GLU A 66 -12.69 19.09 -25.30
CA GLU A 66 -14.13 18.79 -25.36
C GLU A 66 -14.65 18.55 -26.80
N ASP A 67 -13.92 18.99 -27.84
CA ASP A 67 -14.33 18.78 -29.24
C ASP A 67 -14.15 17.34 -29.71
N ASP A 68 -15.26 16.59 -29.77
CA ASP A 68 -15.33 15.23 -30.26
C ASP A 68 -14.77 14.99 -31.68
N LYS A 69 -14.64 16.04 -32.50
CA LYS A 69 -14.14 15.89 -33.87
C LYS A 69 -12.62 16.01 -33.94
N PHE A 70 -11.98 16.49 -32.88
CA PHE A 70 -10.53 16.66 -32.88
C PHE A 70 -9.83 15.33 -32.55
N SER A 71 -8.87 14.93 -33.39
CA SER A 71 -8.17 13.66 -33.24
C SER A 71 -7.09 13.68 -32.15
N HIS A 72 -6.60 14.86 -31.76
CA HIS A 72 -5.49 15.03 -30.82
C HIS A 72 -5.93 15.63 -29.47
N ARG A 73 -7.13 15.27 -29.02
CA ARG A 73 -7.69 15.72 -27.73
C ARG A 73 -6.83 15.35 -26.54
N GLU A 74 -6.20 14.18 -26.57
CA GLU A 74 -5.30 13.71 -25.51
C GLU A 74 -4.12 14.66 -25.28
N LEU A 75 -3.61 15.28 -26.36
CA LEU A 75 -2.51 16.24 -26.27
C LEU A 75 -2.97 17.58 -25.68
N ALA A 76 -4.19 18.02 -26.02
CA ALA A 76 -4.81 19.20 -25.41
C ALA A 76 -5.02 18.99 -23.91
N ALA A 77 -5.52 17.81 -23.50
CA ALA A 77 -5.65 17.42 -22.10
C ALA A 77 -4.29 17.41 -21.37
N LEU A 78 -3.23 16.89 -21.99
CA LEU A 78 -1.89 16.89 -21.36
C LEU A 78 -1.39 18.32 -21.09
N ILE A 79 -1.57 19.23 -22.05
CA ILE A 79 -1.15 20.62 -21.90
C ILE A 79 -2.00 21.33 -20.85
N ALA A 80 -3.33 21.19 -20.90
CA ALA A 80 -4.23 21.74 -19.89
C ALA A 80 -3.83 21.26 -18.49
N SER A 81 -3.55 19.97 -18.34
CA SER A 81 -3.10 19.40 -17.08
C SER A 81 -1.79 20.01 -16.56
N LYS A 82 -0.78 20.19 -17.44
CA LYS A 82 0.48 20.86 -17.08
C LYS A 82 0.28 22.32 -16.68
N VAL A 83 -0.61 23.05 -17.35
CA VAL A 83 -0.92 24.44 -17.01
C VAL A 83 -1.61 24.51 -15.64
N HIS A 84 -2.64 23.69 -15.40
CA HIS A 84 -3.29 23.63 -14.08
C HIS A 84 -2.33 23.23 -12.96
N TYR A 85 -1.35 22.36 -13.24
CA TYR A 85 -0.29 22.04 -12.29
C TYR A 85 0.53 23.28 -11.90
N HIS A 86 0.93 24.11 -12.86
CA HIS A 86 1.65 25.36 -12.59
C HIS A 86 0.76 26.42 -11.92
N LEU A 87 -0.56 26.35 -12.11
CA LEU A 87 -1.56 27.16 -11.39
C LEU A 87 -1.89 26.63 -9.98
N GLU A 88 -1.23 25.55 -9.54
CA GLU A 88 -1.48 24.87 -8.25
C GLU A 88 -2.91 24.29 -8.11
N GLN A 89 -3.64 24.15 -9.22
CA GLN A 89 -4.97 23.56 -9.31
C GLN A 89 -4.87 22.05 -9.58
N PHE A 90 -4.49 21.30 -8.54
CA PHE A 90 -4.15 19.88 -8.69
C PHE A 90 -5.36 18.97 -9.02
N SER A 91 -6.57 19.34 -8.60
CA SER A 91 -7.80 18.59 -8.89
C SER A 91 -8.11 18.57 -10.39
N GLU A 92 -8.05 19.73 -11.02
CA GLU A 92 -8.28 19.96 -12.44
C GLU A 92 -7.12 19.39 -13.25
N SER A 93 -5.88 19.59 -12.77
CA SER A 93 -4.71 18.97 -13.38
C SER A 93 -4.86 17.44 -13.42
N LEU A 94 -5.30 16.81 -12.33
CA LEU A 94 -5.55 15.37 -12.28
C LEU A 94 -6.60 14.94 -13.32
N SER A 95 -7.76 15.61 -13.39
CA SER A 95 -8.83 15.21 -14.33
C SER A 95 -8.36 15.26 -15.79
N TYR A 96 -7.60 16.30 -16.15
CA TYR A 96 -7.02 16.40 -17.48
C TYR A 96 -5.88 15.40 -17.71
N ALA A 97 -5.07 15.08 -16.70
CA ALA A 97 -4.04 14.04 -16.81
C ALA A 97 -4.67 12.66 -17.08
N LEU A 98 -5.79 12.35 -16.43
CA LEU A 98 -6.58 11.14 -16.71
C LEU A 98 -7.17 11.17 -18.13
N GLY A 99 -7.56 12.34 -18.62
CA GLY A 99 -8.04 12.56 -20.00
C GLY A 99 -6.96 12.41 -21.07
N ALA A 100 -5.69 12.66 -20.74
CA ALA A 100 -4.55 12.51 -21.65
C ALA A 100 -4.18 11.03 -21.92
N GLY A 101 -4.70 10.10 -21.11
CA GLY A 101 -4.55 8.66 -21.33
C GLY A 101 -3.10 8.22 -21.50
N THR A 102 -2.79 7.58 -22.62
CA THR A 102 -1.47 7.00 -22.89
C THR A 102 -0.36 8.04 -22.92
N LEU A 103 -0.63 9.28 -23.32
CA LEU A 103 0.40 10.33 -23.34
C LEU A 103 0.94 10.64 -21.95
N PHE A 104 0.08 10.58 -20.93
CA PHE A 104 0.52 10.73 -19.54
C PHE A 104 1.18 9.45 -19.02
N THR A 105 0.61 8.27 -19.30
CA THR A 105 1.17 6.98 -18.86
C THR A 105 2.56 6.72 -19.43
N ASP A 106 2.82 7.10 -20.68
CA ASP A 106 4.13 6.97 -21.32
C ASP A 106 5.19 7.86 -20.63
N GLN A 107 4.79 9.04 -20.12
CA GLN A 107 5.70 9.88 -19.33
C GLN A 107 6.10 9.21 -18.02
N ILE A 108 5.20 8.43 -17.39
CA ILE A 108 5.49 7.65 -16.18
C ILE A 108 6.50 6.53 -16.48
N ALA A 109 6.39 5.88 -17.64
CA ALA A 109 7.22 4.75 -18.06
C ALA A 109 8.63 5.14 -18.54
N SER A 110 8.85 6.41 -18.91
CA SER A 110 10.10 6.92 -19.50
C SER A 110 11.35 6.90 -18.58
N GLY A 111 11.23 6.41 -17.35
CA GLY A 111 12.36 6.17 -16.42
C GLY A 111 12.90 7.41 -15.70
N LYS A 112 12.47 8.62 -16.07
CA LYS A 112 12.73 9.87 -15.33
C LYS A 112 11.45 10.73 -15.28
N PRO A 113 10.53 10.45 -14.33
CA PRO A 113 9.32 11.25 -14.22
C PRO A 113 9.69 12.70 -13.92
N SER A 114 9.05 13.64 -14.62
CA SER A 114 9.17 15.07 -14.32
C SER A 114 8.55 15.37 -12.93
N GLN A 115 8.89 16.52 -12.35
CA GLN A 115 8.28 16.96 -11.08
C GLN A 115 6.75 17.03 -11.17
N TYR A 116 6.24 17.44 -12.34
CA TYR A 116 4.82 17.38 -12.70
C TYR A 116 4.27 15.95 -12.56
N VAL A 117 4.86 14.96 -13.25
CA VAL A 117 4.38 13.56 -13.19
C VAL A 117 4.42 13.02 -11.76
N PHE A 118 5.48 13.28 -11.00
CA PHE A 118 5.58 12.82 -9.61
C PHE A 118 4.48 13.41 -8.72
N THR A 119 4.22 14.71 -8.85
CA THR A 119 3.19 15.40 -8.05
C THR A 119 1.80 14.90 -8.42
N ILE A 120 1.47 14.80 -9.71
CA ILE A 120 0.18 14.29 -10.15
C ILE A 120 -0.01 12.83 -9.76
N LEU A 121 1.02 11.99 -9.89
CA LEU A 121 0.95 10.60 -9.43
C LEU A 121 0.70 10.51 -7.92
N SER A 122 1.31 11.38 -7.12
CA SER A 122 1.06 11.42 -5.67
C SER A 122 -0.42 11.76 -5.40
N LYS A 123 -0.98 12.73 -6.12
CA LYS A 123 -2.41 13.09 -6.05
C LYS A 123 -3.34 11.98 -6.55
N VAL A 124 -2.95 11.24 -7.58
CA VAL A 124 -3.67 10.04 -8.06
C VAL A 124 -3.79 9.02 -6.93
N ILE A 125 -2.68 8.72 -6.26
CA ILE A 125 -2.65 7.72 -5.17
C ILE A 125 -3.51 8.18 -4.00
N ASP A 126 -3.36 9.43 -3.56
CA ASP A 126 -4.15 10.01 -2.46
C ASP A 126 -5.65 9.93 -2.74
N LYS A 127 -6.07 10.31 -3.96
CA LYS A 127 -7.48 10.26 -4.39
C LYS A 127 -7.98 8.82 -4.43
N TYR A 128 -7.20 7.91 -5.01
CA TYR A 128 -7.55 6.48 -5.08
C TYR A 128 -7.71 5.86 -3.69
N ILE A 129 -6.79 6.13 -2.77
CA ILE A 129 -6.87 5.64 -1.39
C ILE A 129 -8.15 6.15 -0.71
N SER A 130 -8.45 7.44 -0.88
CA SER A 130 -9.65 8.07 -0.30
C SER A 130 -10.94 7.39 -0.80
N GLU A 131 -11.09 7.23 -2.12
CA GLU A 131 -12.26 6.56 -2.72
C GLU A 131 -12.38 5.09 -2.27
N ARG A 132 -11.26 4.38 -2.13
CA ARG A 132 -11.24 2.98 -1.62
C ARG A 132 -11.69 2.88 -0.17
N ILE A 133 -11.25 3.80 0.67
CA ILE A 133 -11.62 3.84 2.08
C ILE A 133 -13.13 4.10 2.21
N GLU A 134 -13.66 5.11 1.53
CA GLU A 134 -15.09 5.44 1.53
C GLU A 134 -15.95 4.25 1.07
N LYS A 135 -15.51 3.56 0.01
CA LYS A 135 -16.18 2.35 -0.49
C LYS A 135 -16.18 1.20 0.52
N SER A 136 -15.08 1.04 1.26
CA SER A 136 -14.95 -0.03 2.26
C SER A 136 -15.75 0.23 3.55
N GLU A 137 -16.03 1.50 3.87
CA GLU A 137 -16.76 1.90 5.09
C GLU A 137 -18.28 1.95 4.90
N GLY A 138 -18.77 1.49 3.74
CA GLY A 138 -20.19 1.25 3.52
C GLY A 138 -21.01 2.51 3.23
N GLY A 139 -20.39 3.54 2.65
CA GLY A 139 -21.14 4.64 2.05
C GLY A 139 -22.11 4.09 1.01
N SER A 140 -23.42 4.16 1.29
CA SER A 140 -24.49 3.62 0.43
C SER A 140 -24.57 4.26 -0.97
N ASP A 141 -23.81 5.34 -1.18
CA ASP A 141 -23.71 6.11 -2.43
C ASP A 141 -22.27 6.10 -3.00
N ALA A 142 -21.43 5.12 -2.66
CA ALA A 142 -20.06 5.06 -3.17
C ALA A 142 -20.06 4.88 -4.70
N GLU A 143 -19.71 5.95 -5.42
CA GLU A 143 -19.53 5.91 -6.86
C GLU A 143 -18.46 4.87 -7.25
N PRO A 144 -18.61 4.23 -8.43
CA PRO A 144 -17.56 3.37 -8.93
C PRO A 144 -16.28 4.19 -9.13
N ILE A 145 -15.19 3.66 -8.60
CA ILE A 145 -13.84 4.22 -8.80
C ILE A 145 -13.60 4.34 -10.30
N ASP A 146 -13.09 5.51 -10.71
CA ASP A 146 -12.76 5.75 -12.11
C ASP A 146 -11.75 4.70 -12.60
N GLY A 147 -12.11 3.94 -13.64
CA GLY A 147 -11.26 2.91 -14.21
C GLY A 147 -9.94 3.45 -14.74
N ARG A 148 -9.86 4.74 -15.10
CA ARG A 148 -8.60 5.40 -15.49
C ARG A 148 -7.67 5.60 -14.30
N LEU A 149 -8.22 6.00 -13.15
CA LEU A 149 -7.48 6.14 -11.90
C LEU A 149 -6.94 4.78 -11.45
N GLU A 150 -7.80 3.75 -11.49
CA GLU A 150 -7.41 2.38 -11.17
C GLU A 150 -6.32 1.86 -12.12
N ALA A 151 -6.42 2.10 -13.43
CA ALA A 151 -5.41 1.69 -14.39
C ALA A 151 -4.03 2.32 -14.13
N ILE A 152 -3.96 3.58 -13.71
CA ILE A 152 -2.68 4.22 -13.36
C ILE A 152 -2.08 3.57 -12.12
N VAL A 153 -2.88 3.34 -11.08
CA VAL A 153 -2.39 2.67 -9.85
C VAL A 153 -1.95 1.23 -10.13
N GLU A 154 -2.66 0.51 -10.98
CA GLU A 154 -2.26 -0.83 -11.44
C GLU A 154 -0.92 -0.79 -12.19
N SER A 155 -0.73 0.15 -13.11
CA SER A 155 0.56 0.34 -13.80
C SER A 155 1.71 0.66 -12.85
N MET A 156 1.40 1.35 -11.74
CA MET A 156 2.38 1.65 -10.70
C MET A 156 2.77 0.39 -9.92
N PHE A 157 1.82 -0.48 -9.59
CA PHE A 157 2.13 -1.78 -8.99
C PHE A 157 3.04 -2.61 -9.91
N ASP A 158 2.72 -2.68 -11.20
CA ASP A 158 3.53 -3.40 -12.19
C ASP A 158 4.96 -2.84 -12.28
N ARG A 159 5.10 -1.51 -12.22
CA ARG A 159 6.40 -0.86 -12.17
C ARG A 159 7.15 -1.19 -10.87
N CYS A 160 6.50 -1.12 -9.71
CA CYS A 160 7.13 -1.48 -8.45
C CYS A 160 7.58 -2.96 -8.44
N PHE A 161 6.81 -3.87 -9.03
CA PHE A 161 7.18 -5.28 -9.17
C PHE A 161 8.36 -5.49 -10.11
N SER A 162 8.41 -4.79 -11.25
CA SER A 162 9.52 -4.90 -12.21
C SER A 162 10.82 -4.25 -11.72
N GLU A 163 10.74 -3.14 -10.98
CA GLU A 163 11.90 -2.47 -10.39
C GLU A 163 12.37 -3.12 -9.07
N GLY A 164 11.61 -4.04 -8.50
CA GLY A 164 11.90 -4.67 -7.21
C GLY A 164 11.61 -3.77 -5.99
N ASN A 165 10.91 -2.65 -6.18
CA ASN A 165 10.51 -1.70 -5.15
C ASN A 165 9.29 -2.19 -4.34
N ILE A 166 9.36 -3.42 -3.80
CA ILE A 166 8.23 -4.11 -3.14
C ILE A 166 7.72 -3.37 -1.91
N LYS A 167 8.60 -2.73 -1.12
CA LYS A 167 8.20 -1.99 0.09
C LYS A 167 7.20 -0.88 -0.21
N GLN A 168 7.40 -0.14 -1.30
CA GLN A 168 6.48 0.91 -1.72
C GLN A 168 5.12 0.33 -2.14
N ALA A 169 5.13 -0.78 -2.89
CA ALA A 169 3.91 -1.48 -3.26
C ALA A 169 3.13 -1.99 -2.05
N VAL A 170 3.80 -2.51 -1.02
CA VAL A 170 3.18 -2.92 0.25
C VAL A 170 2.50 -1.74 0.94
N GLY A 171 3.17 -0.57 1.00
CA GLY A 171 2.58 0.65 1.58
C GLY A 171 1.26 1.02 0.90
N ILE A 172 1.28 1.11 -0.44
CA ILE A 172 0.09 1.47 -1.22
C ILE A 172 -1.02 0.42 -1.10
N ALA A 173 -0.67 -0.87 -1.06
CA ALA A 173 -1.63 -1.95 -0.87
C ALA A 173 -2.33 -1.87 0.50
N LEU A 174 -1.57 -1.52 1.56
CA LEU A 174 -2.13 -1.35 2.91
C LEU A 174 -3.02 -0.11 2.99
N GLU A 175 -2.59 1.03 2.47
CA GLU A 175 -3.36 2.28 2.51
C GLU A 175 -4.64 2.20 1.66
N SER A 176 -4.57 1.59 0.48
CA SER A 176 -5.74 1.38 -0.41
C SER A 176 -6.65 0.21 0.00
N ARG A 177 -6.35 -0.45 1.13
CA ARG A 177 -7.07 -1.62 1.67
C ARG A 177 -7.18 -2.78 0.67
N ARG A 178 -6.11 -3.06 -0.07
CA ARG A 178 -6.05 -4.10 -1.11
C ARG A 178 -5.24 -5.31 -0.67
N LEU A 179 -5.94 -6.30 -0.13
CA LEU A 179 -5.35 -7.57 0.31
C LEU A 179 -4.82 -8.41 -0.87
N ASP A 180 -5.51 -8.35 -2.01
CA ASP A 180 -5.12 -9.04 -3.24
C ASP A 180 -3.72 -8.61 -3.72
N LYS A 181 -3.44 -7.30 -3.70
CA LYS A 181 -2.13 -6.77 -4.06
C LYS A 181 -1.10 -7.00 -2.98
N LEU A 182 -1.48 -6.99 -1.70
CA LEU A 182 -0.58 -7.31 -0.61
C LEU A 182 -0.03 -8.74 -0.73
N GLU A 183 -0.91 -9.72 -0.99
CA GLU A 183 -0.51 -11.10 -1.23
C GLU A 183 0.37 -11.23 -2.47
N ALA A 184 0.05 -10.51 -3.55
CA ALA A 184 0.90 -10.48 -4.74
C ALA A 184 2.30 -9.93 -4.44
N CYS A 185 2.42 -8.86 -3.64
CA CYS A 185 3.69 -8.28 -3.22
C CYS A 185 4.57 -9.32 -2.50
N ILE A 186 3.98 -10.08 -1.58
CA ILE A 186 4.70 -11.09 -0.80
C ILE A 186 5.09 -12.30 -1.66
N ASN A 187 4.24 -12.68 -2.62
CA ASN A 187 4.51 -13.83 -3.48
C ASN A 187 5.59 -13.56 -4.53
N VAL A 188 5.63 -12.33 -5.07
CA VAL A 188 6.59 -11.88 -6.08
C VAL A 188 7.95 -11.52 -5.48
N SER A 189 8.01 -11.17 -4.18
CA SER A 189 9.27 -10.74 -3.58
C SER A 189 10.29 -11.87 -3.51
N GLY A 190 11.54 -11.56 -3.89
CA GLY A 190 12.68 -12.46 -3.74
C GLY A 190 13.11 -12.65 -2.28
N ASP A 191 12.78 -11.69 -1.41
CA ASP A 191 12.99 -11.75 0.05
C ASP A 191 11.63 -11.74 0.77
N ARG A 192 11.04 -12.94 0.87
CA ARG A 192 9.74 -13.12 1.52
C ARG A 192 9.77 -12.77 3.00
N ALA A 193 10.82 -13.18 3.71
CA ALA A 193 10.95 -12.94 5.14
C ALA A 193 11.05 -11.44 5.45
N GLY A 194 11.92 -10.71 4.75
CA GLY A 194 12.05 -9.25 4.94
C GLY A 194 10.78 -8.48 4.52
N THR A 195 10.09 -8.94 3.48
CA THR A 195 8.81 -8.33 3.05
C THR A 195 7.72 -8.54 4.09
N LEU A 196 7.63 -9.73 4.69
CA LEU A 196 6.66 -10.05 5.74
C LEU A 196 6.91 -9.24 7.02
N ALA A 197 8.17 -9.13 7.45
CA ALA A 197 8.56 -8.30 8.59
C ALA A 197 8.19 -6.82 8.37
N TYR A 198 8.53 -6.28 7.19
CA TYR A 198 8.16 -4.91 6.82
C TYR A 198 6.64 -4.72 6.77
N THR A 199 5.90 -5.70 6.25
CA THR A 199 4.43 -5.64 6.18
C THR A 199 3.81 -5.61 7.59
N LEU A 200 4.36 -6.38 8.53
CA LEU A 200 3.89 -6.39 9.92
C LEU A 200 4.12 -5.03 10.60
N GLU A 201 5.31 -4.45 10.45
CA GLU A 201 5.65 -3.12 10.98
C GLU A 201 4.76 -2.02 10.34
N ALA A 202 4.60 -2.05 9.02
CA ALA A 202 3.73 -1.14 8.28
C ALA A 202 2.27 -1.29 8.69
N CYS A 203 1.81 -2.51 8.98
CA CYS A 203 0.46 -2.77 9.47
C CYS A 203 0.22 -2.13 10.85
N GLN A 204 1.22 -2.14 11.74
CA GLN A 204 1.11 -1.52 13.06
C GLN A 204 1.11 0.01 13.01
N THR A 205 1.79 0.60 12.03
CA THR A 205 2.02 2.06 11.94
C THR A 205 1.04 2.77 11.00
N LEU A 206 0.73 2.19 9.84
CA LEU A 206 -0.10 2.81 8.81
C LEU A 206 -1.59 2.50 8.96
N VAL A 207 -1.94 1.31 9.49
CA VAL A 207 -3.34 0.85 9.52
C VAL A 207 -4.07 1.33 10.78
N GLN A 208 -4.88 2.36 10.59
CA GLN A 208 -5.70 2.94 11.67
C GLN A 208 -6.94 2.10 12.01
N SER A 209 -7.59 1.51 11.01
CA SER A 209 -8.82 0.70 11.22
C SER A 209 -8.51 -0.64 11.89
N ARG A 210 -9.07 -0.87 13.09
CA ARG A 210 -8.91 -2.15 13.82
C ARG A 210 -9.42 -3.33 13.00
N THR A 211 -10.57 -3.19 12.33
CA THR A 211 -11.17 -4.28 11.55
C THR A 211 -10.25 -4.68 10.40
N PHE A 212 -9.75 -3.71 9.64
CA PHE A 212 -8.84 -3.99 8.53
C PHE A 212 -7.50 -4.53 9.03
N ARG A 213 -6.95 -3.97 10.11
CA ARG A 213 -5.72 -4.48 10.75
C ARG A 213 -5.85 -5.95 11.12
N ASN A 214 -6.98 -6.35 11.71
CA ASN A 214 -7.22 -7.75 12.06
C ASN A 214 -7.28 -8.65 10.81
N THR A 215 -7.88 -8.17 9.71
CA THR A 215 -7.89 -8.91 8.45
C THR A 215 -6.47 -9.10 7.89
N VAL A 216 -5.65 -8.03 7.89
CA VAL A 216 -4.24 -8.10 7.45
C VAL A 216 -3.44 -9.08 8.31
N LEU A 217 -3.54 -8.98 9.64
CA LEU A 217 -2.85 -9.90 10.55
C LEU A 217 -3.26 -11.36 10.33
N THR A 218 -4.54 -11.61 10.04
CA THR A 218 -5.04 -12.96 9.72
C THR A 218 -4.41 -13.50 8.45
N VAL A 219 -4.30 -12.68 7.40
CA VAL A 219 -3.61 -13.04 6.15
C VAL A 219 -2.13 -13.31 6.40
N LEU A 220 -1.45 -12.47 7.19
CA LEU A 220 -0.05 -12.68 7.55
C LEU A 220 0.16 -14.00 8.28
N VAL A 221 -0.69 -14.36 9.24
CA VAL A 221 -0.64 -15.66 9.94
C VAL A 221 -0.75 -16.82 8.95
N GLN A 222 -1.65 -16.73 7.97
CA GLN A 222 -1.80 -17.76 6.94
C GLN A 222 -0.54 -17.90 6.09
N ILE A 223 0.08 -16.78 5.69
CA ILE A 223 1.30 -16.79 4.88
C ILE A 223 2.50 -17.30 5.68
N TYR A 224 2.69 -16.88 6.94
CA TYR A 224 3.77 -17.38 7.77
C TYR A 224 3.73 -18.91 7.96
N ARG A 225 2.52 -19.50 7.96
CA ARG A 225 2.33 -20.96 8.06
C ARG A 225 2.67 -21.71 6.77
N THR A 226 2.64 -21.06 5.61
CA THR A 226 2.94 -21.70 4.32
C THR A 226 4.42 -21.61 3.93
N LEU A 227 5.24 -20.93 4.72
CA LEU A 227 6.69 -20.91 4.54
C LEU A 227 7.30 -22.30 4.74
N GLU A 228 8.41 -22.57 4.04
CA GLU A 228 9.15 -23.84 4.15
C GLU A 228 9.55 -24.15 5.60
N THR A 229 9.94 -23.10 6.33
CA THR A 229 10.11 -23.10 7.78
C THR A 229 9.11 -22.12 8.39
N PRO A 230 8.05 -22.61 9.06
CA PRO A 230 7.07 -21.72 9.69
C PRO A 230 7.73 -20.84 10.75
N ASP A 231 7.48 -19.54 10.66
CA ASP A 231 7.97 -18.57 11.64
C ASP A 231 7.00 -18.48 12.82
N TYR A 232 7.17 -19.39 13.77
CA TYR A 232 6.30 -19.48 14.94
C TYR A 232 6.34 -18.22 15.81
N GLN A 233 7.46 -17.48 15.83
CA GLN A 233 7.59 -16.25 16.59
C GLN A 233 6.68 -15.16 16.00
N ASN A 234 6.77 -14.92 14.69
CA ASN A 234 5.93 -13.92 14.03
C ASN A 234 4.46 -14.34 13.95
N ILE A 235 4.15 -15.63 13.86
CA ILE A 235 2.78 -16.15 13.99
C ILE A 235 2.20 -15.78 15.36
N CYS A 236 2.91 -16.10 16.44
CA CYS A 236 2.44 -15.80 17.79
C CYS A 236 2.35 -14.30 18.07
N LEU A 237 3.27 -13.49 17.53
CA LEU A 237 3.17 -12.03 17.59
C LEU A 237 1.91 -11.52 16.88
N CYS A 238 1.60 -12.02 15.68
CA CYS A 238 0.37 -11.65 14.97
C CYS A 238 -0.89 -12.06 15.75
N LEU A 239 -0.91 -13.27 16.33
CA LEU A 239 -2.03 -13.75 17.14
C LEU A 239 -2.19 -12.96 18.46
N MET A 240 -1.09 -12.54 19.08
CA MET A 240 -1.11 -11.64 20.23
C MET A 240 -1.71 -10.29 19.86
N LEU A 241 -1.32 -9.69 18.73
CA LEU A 241 -1.89 -8.44 18.22
C LEU A 241 -3.38 -8.55 17.85
N LEU A 242 -3.82 -9.75 17.47
CA LEU A 242 -5.23 -10.10 17.26
C LEU A 242 -6.00 -10.32 18.56
N GLU A 243 -5.31 -10.43 19.70
CA GLU A 243 -5.85 -10.83 21.00
C GLU A 243 -6.56 -12.20 20.96
N ASP A 244 -6.11 -13.13 20.09
CA ASP A 244 -6.68 -14.49 19.99
C ASP A 244 -5.96 -15.47 20.94
N ASP A 245 -6.44 -15.53 22.18
CA ASP A 245 -5.87 -16.33 23.26
C ASP A 245 -5.92 -17.83 22.95
N LYS A 246 -7.00 -18.28 22.30
CA LYS A 246 -7.22 -19.68 21.95
C LYS A 246 -6.26 -20.14 20.88
N ALA A 247 -6.05 -19.33 19.84
CA ALA A 247 -5.11 -19.65 18.78
C ALA A 247 -3.66 -19.70 19.30
N VAL A 248 -3.26 -18.79 20.18
CA VAL A 248 -1.92 -18.83 20.80
C VAL A 248 -1.74 -20.09 21.64
N ALA A 249 -2.72 -20.42 22.49
CA ALA A 249 -2.66 -21.65 23.30
C ALA A 249 -2.59 -22.91 22.43
N ALA A 250 -3.34 -22.96 21.33
CA ALA A 250 -3.29 -24.06 20.37
C ALA A 250 -1.91 -24.17 19.69
N GLN A 251 -1.31 -23.06 19.26
CA GLN A 251 0.03 -23.05 18.65
C GLN A 251 1.11 -23.53 19.62
N LEU A 252 1.12 -23.03 20.87
CA LEU A 252 2.04 -23.51 21.90
C LEU A 252 1.83 -25.00 22.19
N GLY A 253 0.57 -25.46 22.25
CA GLY A 253 0.24 -26.86 22.43
C GLY A 253 0.68 -27.75 21.26
N GLU A 254 0.67 -27.25 20.03
CA GLU A 254 1.21 -27.95 18.86
C GLU A 254 2.74 -28.09 18.92
N LEU A 255 3.45 -27.03 19.33
CA LEU A 255 4.91 -27.07 19.48
C LEU A 255 5.35 -28.07 20.57
N ILE A 256 4.67 -28.07 21.72
CA ILE A 256 4.96 -28.99 22.83
C ILE A 256 4.71 -30.45 22.45
N LYS A 257 3.76 -30.73 21.55
CA LYS A 257 3.42 -32.10 21.13
C LYS A 257 4.43 -32.75 20.19
N ARG A 258 5.31 -31.97 19.55
CA ARG A 258 6.25 -32.49 18.55
C ARG A 258 7.45 -33.21 19.18
N ASP A 259 7.64 -33.06 20.49
CA ASP A 259 8.63 -33.79 21.33
C ASP A 259 10.08 -33.67 20.79
N ASP A 260 10.38 -32.55 20.15
CA ASP A 260 11.71 -32.17 19.66
C ASP A 260 12.28 -31.00 20.45
N GLU A 261 13.59 -31.06 20.73
CA GLU A 261 14.30 -30.06 21.54
C GLU A 261 14.21 -28.64 20.92
N GLU A 262 14.18 -28.55 19.59
CA GLU A 262 14.04 -27.27 18.87
C GLU A 262 12.64 -26.64 19.07
N SER A 263 11.55 -27.41 18.93
CA SER A 263 10.20 -26.90 19.17
C SER A 263 9.94 -26.61 20.64
N GLU A 264 10.53 -27.38 21.56
CA GLU A 264 10.45 -27.08 23.00
C GLU A 264 11.13 -25.74 23.33
N LEU A 265 12.35 -25.52 22.82
CA LEU A 265 13.06 -24.25 22.99
C LEU A 265 12.29 -23.08 22.35
N MET A 266 11.70 -23.30 21.17
CA MET A 266 10.86 -22.30 20.50
C MET A 266 9.61 -21.96 21.32
N ALA A 267 8.95 -22.95 21.91
CA ALA A 267 7.81 -22.74 22.78
C ALA A 267 8.18 -21.94 24.03
N TYR A 268 9.35 -22.20 24.63
CA TYR A 268 9.86 -21.41 25.75
C TYR A 268 10.15 -19.96 25.35
N GLN A 269 10.77 -19.73 24.20
CA GLN A 269 11.05 -18.38 23.70
C GLN A 269 9.75 -17.59 23.46
N ILE A 270 8.77 -18.20 22.80
CA ILE A 270 7.46 -17.59 22.55
C ILE A 270 6.76 -17.28 23.89
N ALA A 271 6.78 -18.21 24.84
CA ALA A 271 6.19 -18.00 26.15
C ALA A 271 6.89 -16.87 26.92
N PHE A 272 8.21 -16.72 26.77
CA PHE A 272 8.96 -15.62 27.37
C PHE A 272 8.58 -14.28 26.74
N ASP A 273 8.53 -14.20 25.40
CA ASP A 273 8.11 -13.00 24.67
C ASP A 273 6.67 -12.59 25.04
N LEU A 274 5.76 -13.56 25.18
CA LEU A 274 4.40 -13.34 25.64
C LEU A 274 4.37 -12.81 27.08
N CYS A 275 5.14 -13.39 27.99
CA CYS A 275 5.24 -12.89 29.38
C CYS A 275 5.83 -11.48 29.45
N GLY A 276 6.66 -11.11 28.48
CA GLY A 276 7.17 -9.75 28.31
C GLY A 276 6.11 -8.75 27.82
N SER A 277 4.96 -9.22 27.35
CA SER A 277 3.83 -8.36 26.99
C SER A 277 3.03 -7.95 28.23
N ASP A 278 2.68 -6.67 28.35
CA ASP A 278 1.92 -6.11 29.49
C ASP A 278 0.42 -6.51 29.51
N MET A 279 0.04 -7.62 28.87
CA MET A 279 -1.36 -8.03 28.67
C MET A 279 -1.83 -9.11 29.67
N GLN A 280 -1.94 -8.77 30.96
CA GLN A 280 -2.24 -9.75 32.03
C GLN A 280 -3.52 -10.58 31.80
N HIS A 281 -4.63 -9.97 31.39
CA HIS A 281 -5.88 -10.71 31.15
C HIS A 281 -5.76 -11.73 30.01
N PHE A 282 -5.06 -11.35 28.94
CA PHE A 282 -4.79 -12.23 27.81
C PHE A 282 -3.91 -13.41 28.23
N LEU A 283 -2.84 -13.17 29.00
CA LEU A 283 -1.95 -14.22 29.48
C LEU A 283 -2.67 -15.23 30.40
N LEU A 284 -3.59 -14.76 31.24
CA LEU A 284 -4.43 -15.65 32.06
C LEU A 284 -5.36 -16.51 31.19
N ALA A 285 -5.93 -15.94 30.12
CA ALA A 285 -6.76 -16.67 29.19
C ALA A 285 -5.95 -17.73 28.41
N VAL A 286 -4.76 -17.38 27.89
CA VAL A 286 -3.84 -18.32 27.25
C VAL A 286 -3.45 -19.46 28.20
N ARG A 287 -3.10 -19.15 29.46
CA ARG A 287 -2.79 -20.16 30.49
C ARG A 287 -3.96 -21.13 30.70
N SER A 288 -5.19 -20.63 30.69
CA SER A 288 -6.38 -21.46 30.86
C SER A 288 -6.61 -22.44 29.69
N GLY A 289 -6.10 -22.10 28.50
CA GLY A 289 -6.14 -22.96 27.31
C GLY A 289 -5.00 -23.98 27.21
N LEU A 290 -3.94 -23.85 28.01
CA LEU A 290 -2.82 -24.78 28.02
C LEU A 290 -3.10 -26.01 28.90
N PRO A 291 -2.49 -27.18 28.60
CA PRO A 291 -2.66 -28.37 29.42
C PRO A 291 -2.13 -28.14 30.84
N VAL A 292 -2.95 -28.51 31.84
CA VAL A 292 -2.60 -28.37 33.27
C VAL A 292 -1.31 -29.15 33.55
N PRO A 293 -0.29 -28.51 34.17
CA PRO A 293 0.98 -29.17 34.49
C PRO A 293 0.76 -30.38 35.40
N ALA A 294 1.55 -31.44 35.21
CA ALA A 294 1.43 -32.69 35.98
C ALA A 294 1.55 -32.47 37.50
N SER A 295 2.30 -31.45 37.92
CA SER A 295 2.45 -31.03 39.32
C SER A 295 1.14 -30.57 39.97
N GLU A 296 0.24 -29.94 39.21
CA GLU A 296 -1.09 -29.48 39.69
C GLU A 296 -2.17 -30.59 39.59
N ARG A 297 -1.93 -31.67 38.83
CA ARG A 297 -2.84 -32.84 38.78
C ARG A 297 -2.70 -33.72 40.02
N GLN A 298 -1.51 -33.80 40.62
CA GLN A 298 -1.24 -34.61 41.81
C GLN A 298 -1.83 -34.03 43.10
N SER A 299 -2.11 -32.73 43.14
CA SER A 299 -2.74 -32.04 44.28
C SER A 299 -4.27 -32.06 44.25
N ALA A 300 -4.89 -32.62 43.21
CA ALA A 300 -6.35 -32.68 43.02
C ALA A 300 -6.97 -34.08 43.27
N GLU A 301 -6.18 -35.11 43.59
CA GLU A 301 -6.72 -36.40 44.04
C GLU A 301 -7.18 -36.30 45.52
N PRO A 302 -8.44 -36.63 45.85
CA PRO A 302 -8.89 -36.65 47.24
C PRO A 302 -8.17 -37.79 48.00
N PRO A 303 -7.90 -37.63 49.32
CA PRO A 303 -7.26 -38.67 50.10
C PRO A 303 -8.18 -39.90 50.16
N SER A 304 -7.66 -41.04 49.71
CA SER A 304 -8.25 -42.37 49.87
C SER A 304 -8.63 -42.59 51.34
N THR A 305 -9.92 -42.71 51.64
CA THR A 305 -10.43 -43.17 52.93
C THR A 305 -9.98 -44.60 53.16
N ALA A 306 -8.97 -44.79 54.02
CA ALA A 306 -8.67 -46.06 54.64
C ALA A 306 -9.70 -46.30 55.77
N GLU A 307 -10.78 -47.02 55.46
CA GLU A 307 -11.71 -47.54 56.46
C GLU A 307 -11.13 -48.80 57.14
N GLY A 308 -10.86 -48.64 58.44
CA GLY A 308 -11.24 -49.54 59.54
C GLY A 308 -11.08 -51.05 59.36
N GLY A 309 -10.02 -51.62 59.94
CA GLY A 309 -9.99 -53.02 60.33
C GLY A 309 -10.93 -53.27 61.53
N GLU A 310 -11.91 -54.16 61.33
CA GLU A 310 -12.68 -54.79 62.40
C GLU A 310 -11.78 -55.67 63.26
N GLU A 311 -11.77 -55.46 64.58
CA GLU A 311 -11.26 -56.45 65.53
C GLU A 311 -12.36 -56.84 66.54
N LYS A 312 -12.56 -58.14 66.62
CA LYS A 312 -13.66 -58.88 67.23
C LYS A 312 -13.67 -58.81 68.76
N ALA A 313 -14.87 -58.79 69.34
CA ALA A 313 -15.11 -59.18 70.73
C ALA A 313 -15.54 -60.66 70.78
N GLU A 314 -14.76 -61.50 71.46
CA GLU A 314 -15.15 -62.82 71.96
C GLU A 314 -14.78 -62.87 73.45
N GLY A 315 -15.73 -63.31 74.29
CA GLY A 315 -15.49 -63.78 75.67
C GLY A 315 -15.91 -62.84 76.79
#